data_AF-A0A7V3BGY8-F1
#
_entry.id   AF-A0A7V3BGY8-F1
#
_cell.length_a   1.000
_cell.length_b   1.000
_cell.length_c   1.000
_cell.angle_alpha   90.00
_cell.angle_beta   90.00
_cell.angle_gamma   90.00
#
_symmetry.space_group_name_H-M   'P 1'
#
loop_
_entity.id
_entity.type
_entity.pdbx_description
1 polymer ?
#
loop_
_entity_poly.entity_id
_entity_poly.type
_entity_poly.pdbx_seq_one_letter_code
_entity_poly.pdbx_strand_id
1 'polypeptide(L)' 'MFGFGFQELIIVLVIALVIFGGKKLPELGSGLGKAIREFKRGTTEPEEIDVTPKEVTEQPENNDSKKDRTPA' A
#
# COMPACT_ATOMS: atom_id res chain seq x y z
N MET A 1 28.28 4.74 -27.69
CA MET A 1 27.06 4.15 -28.28
C MET A 1 25.91 4.51 -27.35
N PHE A 2 24.91 5.24 -27.84
CA PHE A 2 23.69 5.55 -27.09
C PHE A 2 22.97 4.21 -26.81
N GLY A 3 23.22 3.63 -25.65
CA GLY A 3 22.53 2.43 -25.21
C GLY A 3 21.10 2.79 -24.90
N PHE A 4 20.16 1.94 -25.36
CA PHE A 4 18.76 1.94 -24.94
C PHE A 4 18.68 2.17 -23.44
N GLY A 5 18.43 3.42 -23.08
CA GLY A 5 18.54 3.91 -21.73
C GLY A 5 17.19 4.38 -21.24
N PHE A 6 17.21 5.07 -20.10
CA PHE A 6 16.02 5.66 -19.52
C PHE A 6 15.31 6.63 -20.49
N GLN A 7 16.05 7.23 -21.42
CA GLN A 7 15.54 8.18 -22.40
C GLN A 7 14.61 7.53 -23.44
N GLU A 8 15.00 6.39 -24.05
CA GLU A 8 14.10 5.66 -24.94
C GLU A 8 12.86 5.14 -24.20
N LEU A 9 13.02 4.66 -22.96
CA LEU A 9 11.89 4.18 -22.16
C LEU A 9 10.88 5.31 -21.87
N ILE A 10 11.36 6.53 -21.56
CA ILE A 10 10.50 7.71 -21.41
C ILE A 10 9.76 8.00 -22.72
N ILE A 11 10.43 7.97 -23.87
CA ILE A 11 9.79 8.24 -25.17
C ILE A 11 8.67 7.24 -25.44
N VAL A 12 8.93 5.95 -25.22
CA VAL A 12 7.91 4.90 -25.37
C VAL A 12 6.76 5.10 -24.38
N LEU A 13 7.06 5.45 -23.13
CA LEU A 13 6.06 5.74 -22.10
C LEU A 13 5.16 6.91 -22.50
N VAL A 14 5.72 7.98 -23.07
CA VAL A 14 4.96 9.14 -23.56
C VAL A 14 4.04 8.73 -24.72
N ILE A 15 4.53 7.95 -25.67
CA ILE A 15 3.70 7.45 -26.79
C ILE A 15 2.56 6.57 -26.26
N ALA A 16 2.86 5.66 -25.33
CA ALA A 16 1.85 4.82 -24.69
C ALA A 16 0.81 5.66 -23.92
N LEU A 17 1.25 6.69 -23.20
CA LEU A 17 0.38 7.65 -22.51
C LEU A 17 -0.54 8.42 -23.47
N VAL A 18 -0.09 8.75 -24.68
CA VAL A 18 -0.92 9.42 -25.69
C VAL A 18 -1.98 8.46 -26.23
N ILE A 19 -1.63 7.20 -26.49
CA ILE A 19 -2.56 6.19 -27.04
C ILE A 19 -3.58 5.75 -25.98
N PHE A 20 -3.11 5.37 -24.79
CA PHE A 20 -3.95 4.86 -23.72
C PHE A 20 -4.59 5.97 -22.87
N GLY A 21 -4.03 7.18 -22.89
CA GLY A 21 -4.42 8.29 -22.03
C GLY A 21 -3.81 8.19 -20.62
N GLY A 22 -3.44 9.33 -20.03
CA GLY A 22 -2.82 9.39 -18.69
C GLY A 22 -3.67 8.85 -17.54
N LYS A 23 -4.99 8.70 -17.75
CA LYS A 23 -5.91 8.15 -16.75
C LYS A 23 -5.92 6.62 -16.70
N LYS A 24 -5.56 5.94 -17.80
CA LYS A 24 -5.65 4.47 -17.88
C LYS A 24 -4.49 3.74 -17.22
N LEU A 25 -3.30 4.35 -17.15
CA LEU A 25 -2.16 3.77 -16.43
C LEU A 25 -2.43 3.62 -14.92
N PRO A 26 -2.90 4.66 -14.20
CA PRO A 26 -3.29 4.52 -12.79
C PRO A 26 -4.44 3.54 -12.57
N GLU A 27 -5.42 3.53 -13.48
CA GLU A 27 -6.57 2.61 -13.43
C GLU A 27 -6.11 1.15 -13.49
N LEU A 28 -5.29 0.80 -14.49
CA LEU A 28 -4.70 -0.53 -14.64
C LEU A 28 -3.74 -0.88 -13.49
N GLY A 29 -2.90 0.08 -13.08
CA GLY A 29 -1.95 -0.10 -11.99
C GLY A 29 -2.64 -0.35 -10.64
N SER A 30 -3.78 0.29 -10.38
CA SER A 30 -4.55 0.06 -9.15
C SER A 30 -5.13 -1.35 -9.07
N GLY A 31 -5.61 -1.89 -10.21
CA GLY A 31 -6.10 -3.27 -10.30
C GLY A 31 -4.99 -4.30 -10.15
N LEU A 32 -3.89 -4.12 -10.89
CA LEU A 32 -2.71 -4.98 -10.81
C LEU A 32 -2.07 -4.94 -9.42
N GLY A 33 -1.98 -3.76 -8.80
CA GLY A 33 -1.41 -3.60 -7.47
C GLY A 33 -2.22 -4.32 -6.39
N LYS A 34 -3.55 -4.28 -6.47
CA LYS A 34 -4.43 -5.05 -5.59
C LYS A 34 -4.24 -6.56 -5.81
N ALA A 35 -4.22 -7.01 -7.06
CA ALA A 35 -4.01 -8.42 -7.39
C ALA A 35 -2.64 -8.92 -6.89
N ILE A 36 -1.57 -8.15 -7.09
CA ILE A 36 -0.23 -8.50 -6.58
C ILE A 36 -0.21 -8.52 -5.05
N ARG A 37 -0.90 -7.58 -4.38
CA ARG A 37 -0.98 -7.54 -2.91
C ARG A 37 -1.72 -8.75 -2.34
N GLU A 38 -2.84 -9.14 -2.95
CA GLU A 38 -3.61 -10.33 -2.56
C GLU A 38 -2.84 -11.61 -2.86
N PHE A 39 -2.22 -11.70 -4.04
CA PHE A 39 -1.36 -12.82 -4.42
C PHE A 39 -0.20 -12.98 -3.43
N LYS A 40 0.47 -11.87 -3.06
CA LYS A 40 1.56 -11.89 -2.09
C LYS A 40 1.07 -12.33 -0.71
N ARG A 41 -0.10 -11.88 -0.27
CA ARG A 41 -0.70 -12.30 1.02
C ARG A 41 -0.97 -13.80 1.03
N GLY A 42 -1.70 -14.32 0.04
CA GLY A 42 -1.99 -15.75 -0.06
C GLY A 42 -0.77 -16.64 -0.27
N THR A 43 0.34 -16.11 -0.79
CA THR A 43 1.61 -16.85 -0.93
C THR A 43 2.51 -16.73 0.31
N THR A 44 2.35 -15.68 1.12
CA THR A 44 3.21 -15.40 2.28
C THR A 44 2.58 -15.82 3.60
N GLU A 45 1.25 -15.94 3.68
CA GLU A 45 0.56 -16.50 4.84
C GLU A 45 0.72 -18.05 4.82
N PRO A 46 1.53 -18.66 5.70
CA PRO A 46 1.33 -20.07 6.01
C PRO A 46 -0.09 -20.21 6.59
N GLU A 47 -0.74 -21.36 6.39
CA GLU A 47 -2.09 -21.66 6.87
C GLU A 47 -2.18 -21.55 8.42
N GLU A 48 -2.23 -20.34 8.96
CA GLU A 48 -2.64 -20.11 10.33
C GLU A 48 -4.15 -19.91 10.30
N ILE A 49 -4.84 -20.96 10.73
CA ILE A 49 -6.26 -20.91 11.10
C ILE A 49 -6.37 -19.84 12.20
N ASP A 50 -6.68 -18.61 11.80
CA ASP A 50 -6.83 -17.47 12.70
C ASP A 50 -8.13 -17.63 13.49
N VAL A 51 -8.03 -18.28 14.66
CA VAL A 51 -9.09 -18.35 15.68
C VAL A 51 -9.10 -17.11 16.59
N THR A 52 -8.44 -16.00 16.22
CA THR A 52 -8.45 -14.79 17.03
C THR A 52 -9.72 -13.98 16.71
N PRO A 53 -10.68 -13.83 17.65
CA PRO A 53 -11.80 -12.92 17.44
C PRO A 53 -11.23 -11.51 17.30
N LYS A 54 -11.59 -10.81 16.22
CA LYS A 54 -11.28 -9.38 16.05
C LYS A 54 -11.85 -8.62 17.25
N GLU A 55 -10.99 -8.26 18.20
CA GLU A 55 -11.34 -7.31 19.24
C GLU A 55 -11.79 -6.00 18.58
N VAL A 56 -13.02 -5.63 18.94
CA VAL A 56 -13.66 -4.37 18.62
C VAL A 56 -12.72 -3.24 19.07
N THR A 57 -12.41 -2.32 18.18
CA THR A 57 -11.74 -1.06 18.51
C THR A 57 -12.59 -0.28 19.51
N GLU A 58 -12.35 -0.47 20.80
CA GLU A 58 -12.66 0.53 21.83
C GLU A 58 -11.55 1.57 21.82
N GLN A 59 -11.89 2.79 21.40
CA GLN A 59 -11.05 3.96 21.57
C GLN A 59 -10.95 4.31 23.06
N PRO A 60 -9.76 4.43 23.66
CA PRO A 60 -9.65 5.01 24.98
C PRO A 60 -9.53 6.53 24.85
N GLU A 61 -10.63 7.20 25.16
CA GLU A 61 -10.65 8.54 25.71
C GLU A 61 -9.85 8.54 27.02
N ASN A 62 -8.69 9.21 27.08
CA ASN A 62 -8.18 9.75 28.33
C ASN A 62 -7.09 10.80 28.11
N ASN A 63 -7.40 12.07 28.33
CA ASN A 63 -6.41 13.05 28.73
C ASN A 63 -6.95 13.83 29.94
N ASP A 64 -6.96 13.17 31.09
CA ASP A 64 -6.96 13.84 32.39
C ASP A 64 -5.64 13.53 33.10
N SER A 65 -4.68 14.42 32.87
CA SER A 65 -3.41 14.48 33.60
C SER A 65 -3.67 14.75 35.09
N LYS A 66 -3.94 13.68 35.84
CA LYS A 66 -3.86 13.70 37.30
C LYS A 66 -2.39 13.85 37.68
N LYS A 67 -2.01 15.11 37.91
CA LYS A 67 -0.77 15.56 38.53
C LYS A 67 -0.56 14.77 39.83
N ASP A 68 0.26 13.74 39.74
CA ASP A 68 0.64 12.90 40.85
C ASP A 68 1.36 13.71 41.92
N ARG A 69 0.95 13.38 43.15
CA ARG A 69 1.52 13.85 44.40
C ARG A 69 2.87 13.16 44.58
N THR A 70 3.86 13.96 44.99
CA THR A 70 5.01 13.69 45.88
C THR A 70 5.51 12.24 46.05
N PRO A 71 6.84 12.08 46.10
CA PRO A 71 7.47 11.70 47.38
C PRO A 71 8.79 12.47 47.60
N ALA A 72 8.98 13.09 48.76
CA ALA A 72 9.60 12.59 50.00
C ALA A 72 11.02 13.18 50.15
#